data_AF-A0A292Z2M8-F1
#
_entry.id   AF-A0A292Z2M8-F1
#
_cell.length_a   1.000
_cell.length_b   1.000
_cell.length_c   1.000
_cell.angle_alpha   90.00
_cell.angle_beta   90.00
_cell.angle_gamma   90.00
#
_symmetry.space_group_name_H-M   'P 1'
#
loop_
_entity.id
_entity.type
_entity.pdbx_description
1 polymer ?
#
loop_
_entity_poly.entity_id
_entity_poly.type
_entity_poly.pdbx_seq_one_letter_code
_entity_poly.pdbx_strand_id
1 'polypeptide(L)'
;MTNLQTSVAVTLRDLADLLAATPPATWDTPSLCAGWQVRHVVAHVTMPARLTPEQFGAEMAAAGGDFGVLSNTIATRDSHLPLDELLAGLRSPDLHQWQPPGGGAIGALSHAVIHSLDATIPLGEKPTAPADGITAVLDHLTAAHGAIFGLDLTGLHLQTTDGTWAWGHGDQSIRGDADQLLALLAGRTLPDRRILPRAG
;
A
#
# COMPACT_ATOMS: atom_id res chain seq x y z
N MET A 1 0.09 -11.06 -20.33
CA MET A 1 -0.13 -11.43 -18.91
C MET A 1 0.86 -10.64 -18.09
N THR A 2 0.38 -9.73 -17.22
CA THR A 2 1.25 -8.99 -16.30
C THR A 2 1.91 -9.96 -15.33
N ASN A 3 3.23 -9.91 -15.22
CA ASN A 3 3.94 -10.62 -14.18
C ASN A 3 3.84 -9.80 -12.89
N LEU A 4 2.98 -10.23 -11.97
CA LEU A 4 2.68 -9.50 -10.73
C LEU A 4 3.94 -9.31 -9.87
N GLN A 5 4.82 -10.33 -9.78
CA GLN A 5 6.06 -10.20 -9.00
C GLN A 5 7.08 -9.26 -9.67
N THR A 6 7.11 -9.18 -11.00
CA THR A 6 7.88 -8.13 -11.67
C THR A 6 7.36 -6.74 -11.29
N SER A 7 6.04 -6.58 -11.21
CA SER A 7 5.41 -5.31 -10.82
C SER A 7 5.70 -4.95 -9.35
N VAL A 8 5.72 -5.93 -8.44
CA VAL A 8 6.20 -5.74 -7.05
C VAL A 8 7.63 -5.20 -7.05
N ALA A 9 8.53 -5.88 -7.75
CA ALA A 9 9.94 -5.49 -7.80
C ALA A 9 10.17 -4.09 -8.38
N VAL A 10 9.42 -3.70 -9.42
CA VAL A 10 9.48 -2.33 -9.98
C VAL A 10 8.96 -1.32 -8.97
N THR A 11 7.76 -1.54 -8.43
CA THR A 11 7.11 -0.62 -7.47
C THR A 11 8.01 -0.29 -6.29
N LEU A 12 8.64 -1.31 -5.69
CA LEU A 12 9.46 -1.15 -4.49
C LEU A 12 10.85 -0.57 -4.79
N ARG A 13 11.47 -0.91 -5.93
CA ARG A 13 12.75 -0.30 -6.33
C ARG A 13 12.58 1.18 -6.65
N ASP A 14 11.55 1.51 -7.42
CA ASP A 14 11.28 2.89 -7.82
C ASP A 14 10.90 3.75 -6.60
N LEU A 15 10.20 3.16 -5.60
CA LEU A 15 9.98 3.83 -4.31
C LEU A 15 11.29 4.06 -3.55
N ALA A 16 12.21 3.09 -3.54
CA ALA A 16 13.52 3.27 -2.91
C ALA A 16 14.33 4.36 -3.60
N ASP A 17 14.32 4.42 -4.93
CA ASP A 17 15.05 5.42 -5.70
C ASP A 17 14.48 6.83 -5.50
N LEU A 18 13.15 6.95 -5.49
CA LEU A 18 12.45 8.19 -5.16
C LEU A 18 12.85 8.68 -3.75
N LEU A 19 12.69 7.83 -2.73
CA LEU A 19 12.96 8.23 -1.35
C LEU A 19 14.45 8.53 -1.08
N ALA A 20 15.36 7.83 -1.75
CA ALA A 20 16.79 8.10 -1.68
C ALA A 20 17.18 9.47 -2.25
N ALA A 21 16.40 9.99 -3.19
CA ALA A 21 16.60 11.32 -3.77
C ALA A 21 15.96 12.45 -2.94
N THR A 22 15.16 12.12 -1.92
CA THR A 22 14.52 13.12 -1.04
C THR A 22 15.41 13.53 0.14
N PRO A 23 15.24 14.75 0.68
CA PRO A 23 15.87 15.14 1.94
C PRO A 23 15.46 14.22 3.10
N PRO A 24 16.32 13.95 4.10
CA PRO A 24 15.98 13.10 5.24
C PRO A 24 14.71 13.54 6.00
N ALA A 25 14.44 14.84 6.07
CA ALA A 25 13.24 15.37 6.73
C ALA A 25 11.92 14.93 6.03
N THR A 26 11.96 14.57 4.75
CA THR A 26 10.80 14.07 4.01
C THR A 26 10.26 12.78 4.59
N TRP A 27 11.12 11.95 5.21
CA TRP A 27 10.74 10.70 5.86
C TRP A 27 9.85 10.90 7.10
N ASP A 28 9.80 12.14 7.63
CA ASP A 28 8.95 12.55 8.75
C ASP A 28 7.57 13.09 8.31
N THR A 29 7.30 13.11 6.99
CA THR A 29 5.99 13.53 6.49
C THR A 29 4.92 12.52 6.91
N PRO A 30 3.75 12.97 7.41
CA PRO A 30 2.61 12.09 7.65
C PRO A 30 2.22 11.31 6.38
N SER A 31 1.98 10.01 6.51
CA SER A 31 1.54 9.16 5.42
C SER A 31 0.00 9.05 5.38
N LEU A 32 -0.55 8.32 4.40
CA LEU A 32 -1.98 8.00 4.40
C LEU A 32 -2.37 6.93 5.45
N CYS A 33 -1.39 6.21 6.02
CA CYS A 33 -1.63 5.38 7.19
C CYS A 33 -1.78 6.28 8.42
N ALA A 34 -2.96 6.27 9.05
CA ALA A 34 -3.23 7.11 10.20
C ALA A 34 -2.20 6.91 11.32
N GLY A 35 -1.58 8.02 11.78
CA GLY A 35 -0.56 8.00 12.83
C GLY A 35 0.84 7.61 12.36
N TRP A 36 1.03 7.27 11.09
CA TRP A 36 2.32 6.89 10.53
C TRP A 36 2.94 8.04 9.74
N GLN A 37 4.26 8.08 9.76
CA GLN A 37 5.08 8.89 8.84
C GLN A 37 5.59 7.99 7.70
N VAL A 38 6.15 8.56 6.63
CA VAL A 38 6.73 7.79 5.51
C VAL A 38 7.70 6.70 6.01
N ARG A 39 8.57 7.00 6.98
CA ARG A 39 9.47 6.00 7.60
C ARG A 39 8.77 4.78 8.20
N HIS A 40 7.58 4.97 8.79
CA HIS A 40 6.79 3.88 9.38
C HIS A 40 6.23 2.96 8.29
N VAL A 41 5.78 3.56 7.18
CA VAL A 41 5.31 2.81 6.01
C VAL A 41 6.44 1.95 5.45
N VAL A 42 7.63 2.51 5.22
CA VAL A 42 8.77 1.75 4.70
C VAL A 42 9.23 0.66 5.67
N ALA A 43 9.27 0.97 6.97
CA ALA A 43 9.60 -0.02 8.00
C ALA A 43 8.62 -1.21 7.99
N HIS A 44 7.32 -0.94 7.84
CA HIS A 44 6.29 -1.97 7.69
C HIS A 44 6.44 -2.75 6.37
N VAL A 45 6.60 -2.06 5.24
CA VAL A 45 6.70 -2.68 3.92
C VAL A 45 7.88 -3.64 3.83
N THR A 46 8.99 -3.29 4.46
CA THR A 46 10.23 -4.09 4.44
C THR A 46 10.29 -5.16 5.54
N MET A 47 9.31 -5.22 6.44
CA MET A 47 9.22 -6.25 7.48
C MET A 47 9.40 -7.68 6.93
N PRO A 48 8.79 -8.08 5.79
CA PRO A 48 8.94 -9.45 5.30
C PRO A 48 10.36 -9.83 4.86
N ALA A 49 11.22 -8.85 4.54
CA ALA A 49 12.64 -9.10 4.26
C ALA A 49 13.48 -9.26 5.54
N ARG A 50 12.95 -8.88 6.69
CA ARG A 50 13.69 -8.83 7.97
C ARG A 50 13.25 -9.91 8.94
N LEU A 51 11.99 -10.36 8.86
CA LEU A 51 11.45 -11.40 9.74
C LEU A 51 11.36 -12.75 9.03
N THR A 52 11.86 -13.79 9.69
CA THR A 52 11.53 -15.17 9.30
C THR A 52 10.06 -15.48 9.63
N PRO A 53 9.46 -16.52 9.01
CA PRO A 53 8.10 -16.95 9.35
C PRO A 53 7.91 -17.25 10.85
N GLU A 54 8.92 -17.83 11.51
CA GLU A 54 8.88 -18.14 12.95
C GLU A 54 8.88 -16.87 13.80
N GLN A 55 9.71 -15.89 13.46
CA GLN A 55 9.75 -14.60 14.14
C GLN A 55 8.42 -13.86 13.95
N PHE A 56 7.89 -13.82 12.73
CA PHE A 56 6.58 -13.25 12.46
C PHE A 56 5.47 -13.93 13.28
N GLY A 57 5.48 -15.26 13.36
CA GLY A 57 4.52 -16.03 14.17
C GLY A 57 4.62 -15.73 15.67
N ALA A 58 5.84 -15.58 16.19
CA ALA A 58 6.06 -15.21 17.59
C ALA A 58 5.58 -13.78 17.89
N GLU A 59 5.86 -12.82 17.02
CA GLU A 59 5.39 -11.44 17.20
C GLU A 59 3.86 -11.33 17.03
N MET A 60 3.26 -12.10 16.12
CA MET A 60 1.80 -12.21 15.99
C MET A 60 1.16 -12.77 17.26
N ALA A 61 1.75 -13.80 17.86
CA ALA A 61 1.28 -14.34 19.13
C ALA A 61 1.41 -13.31 20.28
N ALA A 62 2.52 -12.56 20.32
CA ALA A 62 2.71 -11.48 21.29
C ALA A 62 1.68 -10.34 21.12
N ALA A 63 1.21 -10.11 19.90
CA ALA A 63 0.13 -9.17 19.58
C ALA A 63 -1.28 -9.74 19.84
N GLY A 64 -1.41 -10.94 20.42
CA GLY A 64 -2.70 -11.57 20.68
C GLY A 64 -3.47 -11.99 19.43
N GLY A 65 -2.78 -12.17 18.30
CA GLY A 65 -3.39 -12.46 17.00
C GLY A 65 -3.93 -11.22 16.27
N ASP A 66 -3.73 -10.02 16.80
CA ASP A 66 -4.13 -8.78 16.17
C ASP A 66 -3.01 -8.23 15.26
N PHE A 67 -3.19 -8.35 13.94
CA PHE A 67 -2.22 -7.83 12.97
C PHE A 67 -2.12 -6.30 13.00
N GLY A 68 -3.17 -5.58 13.40
CA GLY A 68 -3.13 -4.13 13.60
C GLY A 68 -2.18 -3.74 14.74
N VAL A 69 -2.20 -4.48 15.85
CA VAL A 69 -1.24 -4.29 16.95
C VAL A 69 0.18 -4.63 16.51
N LEU A 70 0.36 -5.76 15.81
CA LEU A 70 1.66 -6.18 15.30
C LEU A 70 2.26 -5.15 14.33
N SER A 71 1.50 -4.75 13.31
CA SER A 71 1.96 -3.83 12.28
C SER A 71 2.36 -2.47 12.86
N ASN A 72 1.59 -1.92 13.81
CA ASN A 72 1.95 -0.70 14.52
C ASN A 72 3.22 -0.85 15.36
N THR A 73 3.37 -1.99 16.04
CA THR A 73 4.55 -2.28 16.87
C THR A 73 5.81 -2.31 16.00
N ILE A 74 5.77 -3.05 14.89
CA ILE A 74 6.89 -3.18 13.95
C ILE A 74 7.19 -1.84 13.27
N ALA A 75 6.17 -1.15 12.76
CA ALA A 75 6.35 0.12 12.09
C ALA A 75 6.98 1.17 13.03
N THR A 76 6.59 1.19 14.30
CA THR A 76 7.17 2.09 15.32
C THR A 76 8.59 1.70 15.66
N ARG A 77 8.84 0.41 15.95
CA ARG A 77 10.18 -0.09 16.31
C ARG A 77 11.18 0.17 15.20
N ASP A 78 10.79 -0.14 13.97
CA ASP A 78 11.71 -0.23 12.84
C ASP A 78 11.80 1.06 12.03
N SER A 79 10.95 2.06 12.29
CA SER A 79 11.09 3.40 11.70
C SER A 79 12.33 4.16 12.21
N HIS A 80 12.96 3.66 13.26
CA HIS A 80 14.21 4.16 13.82
C HIS A 80 15.46 3.54 13.18
N LEU A 81 15.30 2.55 12.29
CA LEU A 81 16.43 1.98 11.56
C LEU A 81 17.09 3.04 10.65
N PRO A 82 18.39 2.88 10.36
CA PRO A 82 19.07 3.72 9.37
C PRO A 82 18.33 3.72 8.02
N LEU A 83 18.24 4.89 7.37
CA LEU A 83 17.49 5.04 6.13
C LEU A 83 18.04 4.16 5.00
N ASP A 84 19.36 3.96 4.96
CA ASP A 84 20.03 3.07 4.02
C ASP A 84 19.63 1.60 4.21
N GLU A 85 19.38 1.16 5.45
CA GLU A 85 18.85 -0.17 5.74
C GLU A 85 17.41 -0.33 5.23
N LEU A 86 16.56 0.67 5.49
CA LEU A 86 15.18 0.69 4.99
C LEU A 86 15.12 0.70 3.46
N LEU A 87 15.97 1.50 2.82
CA LEU A 87 16.12 1.55 1.38
C LEU A 87 16.66 0.23 0.80
N ALA A 88 17.61 -0.43 1.49
CA ALA A 88 18.10 -1.75 1.10
C ALA A 88 16.99 -2.81 1.21
N GLY A 89 16.15 -2.75 2.25
CA GLY A 89 14.99 -3.61 2.42
C GLY A 89 14.01 -3.51 1.24
N LEU A 90 13.71 -2.31 0.76
CA LEU A 90 12.86 -2.11 -0.43
C LEU A 90 13.48 -2.71 -1.70
N ARG A 91 14.82 -2.76 -1.79
CA ARG A 91 15.56 -3.35 -2.91
C ARG A 91 15.81 -4.85 -2.75
N SER A 92 15.34 -5.48 -1.67
CA SER A 92 15.59 -6.89 -1.37
C SER A 92 14.92 -7.83 -2.38
N PRO A 93 15.67 -8.75 -3.03
CA PRO A 93 15.09 -9.80 -3.85
C PRO A 93 14.12 -10.70 -3.07
N ASP A 94 14.37 -10.92 -1.78
CA ASP A 94 13.50 -11.73 -0.92
C ASP A 94 12.14 -11.05 -0.74
N LEU A 95 12.13 -9.73 -0.54
CA LEU A 95 10.87 -8.96 -0.50
C LEU A 95 10.15 -9.00 -1.84
N HIS A 96 10.89 -8.92 -2.96
CA HIS A 96 10.29 -8.94 -4.30
C HIS A 96 9.65 -10.28 -4.65
N GLN A 97 10.11 -11.38 -4.04
CA GLN A 97 9.55 -12.71 -4.21
C GLN A 97 8.55 -13.10 -3.11
N TRP A 98 8.50 -12.35 -2.01
CA TRP A 98 7.60 -12.59 -0.91
C TRP A 98 6.13 -12.55 -1.33
N GLN A 99 5.33 -13.39 -0.69
CA GLN A 99 3.87 -13.40 -0.82
C GLN A 99 3.26 -13.52 0.58
N PRO A 100 2.27 -12.69 0.92
CA PRO A 100 1.61 -12.78 2.21
C PRO A 100 0.87 -14.12 2.35
N PRO A 101 0.83 -14.69 3.58
CA PRO A 101 0.05 -15.90 3.85
C PRO A 101 -1.40 -15.76 3.36
N GLY A 102 -1.83 -16.65 2.46
CA GLY A 102 -3.18 -16.65 1.90
C GLY A 102 -3.48 -15.61 0.81
N GLY A 103 -2.60 -14.63 0.59
CA GLY A 103 -2.82 -13.55 -0.40
C GLY A 103 -2.12 -13.77 -1.75
N GLY A 104 -1.09 -14.62 -1.79
CA GLY A 104 -0.37 -14.94 -3.03
C GLY A 104 0.26 -13.72 -3.71
N ALA A 105 0.54 -13.82 -5.01
CA ALA A 105 1.19 -12.75 -5.78
C ALA A 105 0.34 -11.47 -5.89
N ILE A 106 -0.99 -11.58 -5.94
CA ILE A 106 -1.87 -10.40 -5.94
C ILE A 106 -1.89 -9.68 -4.59
N GLY A 107 -1.79 -10.42 -3.48
CA GLY A 107 -1.62 -9.84 -2.15
C GLY A 107 -0.29 -9.12 -1.99
N ALA A 108 0.80 -9.69 -2.53
CA ALA A 108 2.12 -9.03 -2.56
C ALA A 108 2.09 -7.73 -3.36
N LEU A 109 1.49 -7.75 -4.55
CA LEU A 109 1.32 -6.55 -5.36
C LEU A 109 0.45 -5.51 -4.66
N SER A 110 -0.67 -5.91 -4.07
CA SER A 110 -1.55 -4.99 -3.33
C SER A 110 -0.80 -4.32 -2.17
N HIS A 111 -0.02 -5.09 -1.40
CA HIS A 111 0.81 -4.56 -0.32
C HIS A 111 1.83 -3.54 -0.82
N ALA A 112 2.59 -3.86 -1.87
CA ALA A 112 3.58 -2.97 -2.45
C ALA A 112 2.96 -1.68 -3.02
N VAL A 113 1.89 -1.80 -3.83
CA VAL A 113 1.26 -0.66 -4.49
C VAL A 113 0.57 0.25 -3.48
N ILE A 114 -0.28 -0.29 -2.60
CA ILE A 114 -1.03 0.51 -1.61
C ILE A 114 -0.07 1.29 -0.72
N HIS A 115 0.96 0.64 -0.18
CA HIS A 115 1.90 1.33 0.69
C HIS A 115 2.87 2.25 -0.04
N SER A 116 3.17 2.00 -1.32
CA SER A 116 3.86 3.02 -2.13
C SER A 116 3.03 4.30 -2.22
N LEU A 117 1.71 4.18 -2.43
CA LEU A 117 0.80 5.32 -2.49
C LEU A 117 0.58 5.99 -1.14
N ASP A 118 0.62 5.22 -0.05
CA ASP A 118 0.59 5.76 1.32
C ASP A 118 1.75 6.75 1.55
N ALA A 119 2.88 6.56 0.86
CA ALA A 119 4.02 7.45 0.90
C ALA A 119 3.98 8.53 -0.20
N THR A 120 3.73 8.19 -1.46
CA THR A 120 3.87 9.14 -2.58
C THR A 120 2.78 10.20 -2.64
N ILE A 121 1.52 9.86 -2.34
CA ILE A 121 0.40 10.81 -2.42
C ILE A 121 0.60 12.00 -1.46
N PRO A 122 0.92 11.82 -0.16
CA PRO A 122 1.19 12.93 0.76
C PRO A 122 2.41 13.77 0.37
N LEU A 123 3.36 13.18 -0.36
CA LEU A 123 4.54 13.88 -0.87
C LEU A 123 4.26 14.66 -2.17
N GLY A 124 3.08 14.49 -2.78
CA GLY A 124 2.76 15.07 -4.08
C GLY A 124 3.51 14.41 -5.24
N GLU A 125 4.00 13.20 -5.02
CA GLU A 125 4.79 12.43 -5.98
C GLU A 125 3.91 11.50 -6.82
N LYS A 126 4.39 11.17 -8.02
CA LYS A 126 3.70 10.22 -8.89
C LYS A 126 3.78 8.78 -8.34
N PRO A 127 2.83 7.91 -8.71
CA PRO A 127 2.92 6.48 -8.39
C PRO A 127 4.22 5.86 -8.92
N THR A 128 4.85 5.01 -8.12
CA THR A 128 6.03 4.23 -8.51
C THR A 128 5.64 2.90 -9.16
N ALA A 129 4.40 2.46 -8.96
CA ALA A 129 3.88 1.25 -9.57
C ALA A 129 3.62 1.44 -11.08
N PRO A 130 3.89 0.42 -11.91
CA PRO A 130 3.53 0.46 -13.32
C PRO A 130 2.00 0.46 -13.47
N ALA A 131 1.51 1.07 -14.55
CA ALA A 131 0.07 1.28 -14.76
C ALA A 131 -0.75 -0.02 -14.76
N ASP A 132 -0.21 -1.10 -15.33
CA ASP A 132 -0.86 -2.41 -15.33
C ASP A 132 -0.92 -3.04 -13.93
N GLY A 133 0.09 -2.78 -13.09
CA GLY A 133 0.08 -3.14 -11.67
C GLY A 133 -0.99 -2.39 -10.87
N ILE A 134 -1.15 -1.09 -11.12
CA ILE A 134 -2.21 -0.27 -10.51
C ILE A 134 -3.59 -0.82 -10.90
N THR A 135 -3.82 -1.06 -12.20
CA THR A 135 -5.08 -1.64 -12.69
C THR A 135 -5.37 -3.00 -12.08
N ALA A 136 -4.37 -3.89 -11.98
CA ALA A 136 -4.55 -5.20 -11.37
C ALA A 136 -5.00 -5.12 -9.90
N VAL A 137 -4.47 -4.16 -9.13
CA VAL A 137 -4.89 -3.93 -7.73
C VAL A 137 -6.28 -3.30 -7.67
N LEU A 138 -6.60 -2.34 -8.54
CA LEU A 138 -7.95 -1.78 -8.64
C LEU A 138 -9.00 -2.88 -8.91
N ASP A 139 -8.74 -3.76 -9.87
CA ASP A 139 -9.62 -4.90 -10.19
C ASP A 139 -9.74 -5.86 -9.00
N HIS A 140 -8.63 -6.15 -8.31
CA HIS A 140 -8.63 -7.01 -7.13
C HIS A 140 -9.48 -6.45 -5.98
N LEU A 141 -9.32 -5.16 -5.65
CA LEU A 141 -10.04 -4.53 -4.56
C LEU A 141 -11.53 -4.42 -4.84
N THR A 142 -11.89 -4.09 -6.08
CA THR A 142 -13.29 -3.96 -6.48
C THR A 142 -14.01 -5.30 -6.65
N ALA A 143 -13.30 -6.37 -7.07
CA ALA A 143 -13.84 -7.73 -7.10
C ALA A 143 -14.24 -8.25 -5.71
N ALA A 144 -13.63 -7.72 -4.64
CA ALA A 144 -14.01 -8.02 -3.27
C ALA A 144 -15.22 -7.21 -2.76
N HIS A 145 -15.81 -6.34 -3.58
CA HIS A 145 -16.97 -5.51 -3.24
C HIS A 145 -16.81 -4.77 -1.89
N GLY A 146 -15.61 -4.26 -1.61
CA GLY A 146 -15.30 -3.51 -0.39
C GLY A 146 -14.93 -4.36 0.84
N ALA A 147 -15.05 -5.69 0.77
CA ALA A 147 -14.84 -6.57 1.91
C ALA A 147 -13.41 -6.53 2.50
N ILE A 148 -12.38 -6.32 1.66
CA ILE A 148 -10.97 -6.30 2.10
C ILE A 148 -10.71 -5.17 3.10
N PHE A 149 -11.34 -4.01 2.90
CA PHE A 149 -11.12 -2.82 3.71
C PHE A 149 -12.37 -2.35 4.47
N GLY A 150 -13.46 -3.12 4.45
CA GLY A 150 -14.72 -2.76 5.13
C GLY A 150 -15.37 -1.51 4.55
N LEU A 151 -15.43 -1.40 3.22
CA LEU A 151 -16.04 -0.29 2.51
C LEU A 151 -17.44 -0.66 2.04
N ASP A 152 -18.34 0.33 2.04
CA ASP A 152 -19.62 0.23 1.35
C ASP A 152 -19.46 0.79 -0.06
N LEU A 153 -19.53 -0.06 -1.07
CA LEU A 153 -19.44 0.34 -2.47
C LEU A 153 -20.81 0.41 -3.17
N THR A 154 -21.90 0.27 -2.40
CA THR A 154 -23.27 0.27 -2.93
C THR A 154 -23.60 1.59 -3.60
N GLY A 155 -24.12 1.53 -4.83
CA GLY A 155 -24.56 2.72 -5.55
C GLY A 155 -23.43 3.60 -6.10
N LEU A 156 -22.17 3.14 -6.02
CA LEU A 156 -21.02 3.86 -6.57
C LEU A 156 -20.75 3.52 -8.04
N HIS A 157 -20.24 4.51 -8.77
CA HIS A 157 -19.55 4.37 -10.05
C HIS A 157 -18.20 5.07 -9.92
N LEU A 158 -17.12 4.29 -9.99
CA LEU A 158 -15.74 4.77 -9.88
C LEU A 158 -15.15 4.85 -11.29
N GLN A 159 -14.51 5.97 -11.65
CA GLN A 159 -13.92 6.13 -12.98
C GLN A 159 -12.65 6.98 -12.94
N THR A 160 -11.62 6.56 -13.68
CA THR A 160 -10.41 7.38 -13.82
C THR A 160 -10.68 8.66 -14.62
N THR A 161 -9.91 9.71 -14.33
CA THR A 161 -10.00 11.00 -15.05
C THR A 161 -9.76 10.85 -16.56
N ASP A 162 -8.85 9.96 -16.96
CA ASP A 162 -8.54 9.65 -18.36
C ASP A 162 -9.52 8.65 -19.01
N GLY A 163 -10.44 8.06 -18.24
CA GLY A 163 -11.44 7.09 -18.71
C GLY A 163 -10.89 5.71 -19.05
N THR A 164 -9.64 5.40 -18.69
CA THR A 164 -9.01 4.10 -18.99
C THR A 164 -9.46 2.97 -18.06
N TRP A 165 -10.00 3.30 -16.88
CA TRP A 165 -10.56 2.33 -15.94
C TRP A 165 -11.86 2.84 -15.31
N ALA A 166 -12.80 1.92 -15.12
CA ALA A 166 -14.07 2.20 -14.44
C ALA A 166 -14.61 0.94 -13.76
N TRP A 167 -15.37 1.13 -12.69
CA TRP A 167 -16.08 0.06 -11.98
C TRP A 167 -17.41 0.54 -11.41
N GLY A 168 -18.41 -0.35 -11.40
CA GLY A 168 -19.74 -0.06 -10.87
C GLY A 168 -20.63 0.67 -11.87
N HIS A 169 -21.92 0.76 -11.55
CA HIS A 169 -22.95 1.37 -12.40
C HIS A 169 -23.95 2.21 -11.59
N GLY A 170 -23.58 2.62 -10.38
CA GLY A 170 -24.47 3.40 -9.53
C GLY A 170 -24.52 4.89 -9.87
N ASP A 171 -25.49 5.60 -9.30
CA ASP A 171 -25.75 7.01 -9.59
C ASP A 171 -24.70 7.95 -8.97
N GLN A 172 -23.96 7.48 -7.96
CA GLN A 172 -22.92 8.26 -7.30
C GLN A 172 -21.58 8.09 -8.00
N SER A 173 -21.22 9.07 -8.84
CA SER A 173 -19.96 9.06 -9.59
C SER A 173 -18.80 9.64 -8.78
N ILE A 174 -17.72 8.87 -8.63
CA ILE A 174 -16.45 9.30 -8.04
C ILE A 174 -15.37 9.21 -9.11
N ARG A 175 -14.76 10.37 -9.41
CA ARG A 175 -13.72 10.50 -10.42
C ARG A 175 -12.41 10.94 -9.78
N GLY A 176 -11.30 10.37 -10.25
CA GLY A 176 -9.96 10.68 -9.74
C GLY A 176 -8.88 10.01 -10.59
N ASP A 177 -7.62 10.35 -10.33
CA ASP A 177 -6.51 9.61 -10.93
C ASP A 177 -6.48 8.18 -10.36
N ALA A 178 -5.87 7.24 -11.08
CA ALA A 178 -5.95 5.81 -10.75
C ALA A 178 -5.39 5.50 -9.34
N ASP A 179 -4.35 6.20 -8.93
CA ASP A 179 -3.75 6.13 -7.60
C ASP A 179 -4.66 6.66 -6.50
N GLN A 180 -5.35 7.78 -6.74
CA GLN A 180 -6.33 8.34 -5.80
C GLN A 180 -7.50 7.39 -5.60
N LEU A 181 -8.04 6.81 -6.68
CA LEU A 181 -9.12 5.83 -6.59
C LEU A 181 -8.67 4.55 -5.87
N LEU A 182 -7.44 4.10 -6.13
CA LEU A 182 -6.87 2.94 -5.44
C LEU A 182 -6.69 3.22 -3.94
N ALA A 183 -6.13 4.37 -3.56
CA ALA A 183 -5.99 4.76 -2.16
C ALA A 183 -7.36 4.84 -1.45
N LEU A 184 -8.38 5.39 -2.11
CA LEU A 184 -9.76 5.41 -1.62
C LEU A 184 -10.31 3.99 -1.41
N LEU A 185 -10.13 3.09 -2.38
CA LEU A 185 -10.51 1.67 -2.30
C LEU A 185 -9.70 0.89 -1.26
N ALA A 186 -8.50 1.37 -0.91
CA ALA A 186 -7.68 0.87 0.20
C ALA A 186 -8.09 1.46 1.57
N GLY A 187 -9.22 2.16 1.63
CA GLY A 187 -9.77 2.76 2.85
C GLY A 187 -8.97 3.96 3.36
N ARG A 188 -8.19 4.63 2.50
CA ARG A 188 -7.45 5.84 2.85
C ARG A 188 -8.32 7.08 2.74
N THR A 189 -8.01 8.06 3.57
CA THR A 189 -8.48 9.44 3.39
C THR A 189 -7.43 10.20 2.60
N LEU A 190 -7.82 10.79 1.47
CA LEU A 190 -6.90 11.59 0.65
C LEU A 190 -6.57 12.93 1.32
N PRO A 191 -5.48 13.63 0.91
CA PRO A 191 -5.13 14.95 1.45
C PRO A 191 -6.23 16.00 1.29
N ASP A 192 -7.06 15.89 0.25
CA ASP A 192 -8.24 16.72 0.00
C ASP A 192 -9.49 16.30 0.81
N ARG A 193 -9.32 15.36 1.74
CA ARG A 193 -10.33 14.79 2.65
C ARG A 193 -11.38 13.90 2.00
N ARG A 194 -11.22 13.52 0.72
CA ARG A 194 -12.06 12.47 0.14
C ARG A 194 -11.80 11.13 0.83
N ILE A 195 -12.88 10.39 1.09
CA ILE A 195 -12.89 9.04 1.66
C ILE A 195 -14.13 8.30 1.16
N LEU A 196 -14.06 6.97 1.02
CA LEU A 196 -15.22 6.13 0.74
C LEU A 196 -16.00 5.77 2.01
N PRO A 197 -17.32 5.56 1.91
CA PRO A 197 -18.12 5.16 3.06
C PRO A 197 -17.72 3.77 3.58
N ARG A 198 -17.88 3.58 4.89
CA ARG A 198 -17.55 2.32 5.57
C ARG A 198 -18.79 1.42 5.62
N ALA A 199 -18.59 0.12 5.47
CA ALA A 199 -19.61 -0.85 5.82
C ALA A 199 -19.84 -0.79 7.35
N GLY A 200 -21.10 -0.75 7.76
CA GLY A 200 -21.50 -0.69 9.17
C GLY A 200 -21.26 -1.98 9.93
#